data_AF-A0AAN8XF09-F1
#
_entry.id   AF-A0AAN8XF09-F1
#
_cell.length_a   1.000
_cell.length_b   1.000
_cell.length_c   1.000
_cell.angle_alpha   90.00
_cell.angle_beta   90.00
_cell.angle_gamma   90.00
#
_symmetry.space_group_name_H-M   'P 1'
#
loop_
_entity.id
_entity.type
_entity.pdbx_description
1 polymer ?
#
loop_
_entity_poly.entity_id
_entity_poly.type
_entity_poly.pdbx_seq_one_letter_code
_entity_poly.pdbx_strand_id
1 'polypeptide(L)'
;MDVIVADLDGGAIRVPESLTISLLPEPFWSQTHAALSRIISTYMTIFTRKMMYHAFTRKLMYCSFSAVTCKVIKLHSFPQVLHPDLNTADNAFPSSTGIRASPHVMVDKEIRAVFMRMFAELLQGYRSCLTIIRIHAKPVITFHKASFLGNRGMVDNDFIGKVLDCMFFTTFVTERGPPWRVCDLWDDLYSTIGDQLRLEQHDSRMLLVHIQASFLLNLLNNYTTNENPNPQPFVSKIPRPTEGSFARIHQPVFPHIDAQQVQSIIDEGTAKRVKIPQKTGQPRIVPMGPHISSLQSGRGLVSSSARRLEVMRNCVNCIFENKISDARKTFPAVLRALKSKAARLALCTELSHHVQGNRAVLEHQQFDLVVRLMNCALQDDSPMDEYGVAAALLPLSETFCRKLCTGVIQFAYTCIQDHTVWGNQQFWEAAFYQDVQKEIKSLYHDRSLPPNRMSSSSESPLSTLSPVNPKDVRLFN
;
A
#
# COMPACT_ATOMS: atom_id res chain seq x y z
N MET A 1 -3.66 30.73 17.00
CA MET A 1 -2.58 29.75 16.73
C MET A 1 -3.26 28.47 16.30
N ASP A 2 -2.97 27.99 15.09
CA ASP A 2 -3.54 26.74 14.55
C ASP A 2 -2.64 25.55 14.91
N VAL A 3 -2.42 25.34 16.21
CA VAL A 3 -1.52 24.30 16.73
C VAL A 3 -2.31 23.33 17.59
N ILE A 4 -2.18 22.03 17.32
CA ILE A 4 -2.67 20.97 18.20
C ILE A 4 -1.71 20.85 19.37
N VAL A 5 -2.22 20.92 20.60
CA VAL A 5 -1.42 20.79 21.83
C VAL A 5 -1.81 19.50 22.55
N ALA A 6 -0.86 18.60 22.73
CA ALA A 6 -1.01 17.40 23.54
C ALA A 6 -0.33 17.62 24.90
N ASP A 7 -1.14 17.75 25.95
CA ASP A 7 -0.70 17.75 27.34
C ASP A 7 -0.61 16.30 27.82
N LEU A 8 0.61 15.77 27.84
CA LEU A 8 0.88 14.39 28.24
C LEU A 8 0.77 14.17 29.76
N ASP A 9 0.97 15.22 30.56
CA ASP A 9 0.89 15.16 32.02
C ASP A 9 -0.57 15.23 32.50
N GLY A 10 -1.36 16.10 31.87
CA GLY A 10 -2.79 16.24 32.11
C GLY A 10 -3.67 15.26 31.31
N GLY A 11 -3.11 14.55 30.33
CA GLY A 11 -3.83 13.60 29.48
C GLY A 11 -4.88 14.25 28.57
N ALA A 12 -4.63 15.48 28.13
CA ALA A 12 -5.58 16.27 27.34
C ALA A 12 -5.00 16.66 25.97
N ILE A 13 -5.83 16.62 24.93
CA ILE A 13 -5.49 17.11 23.59
C ILE A 13 -6.38 18.31 23.29
N ARG A 14 -5.78 19.44 22.94
CA ARG A 14 -6.48 20.67 22.53
C ARG A 14 -6.31 20.86 21.03
N VAL A 15 -7.44 20.94 20.34
CA VAL A 15 -7.53 21.18 18.90
C VAL A 15 -8.16 22.56 18.71
N PRO A 16 -7.53 23.48 17.96
CA PRO A 16 -8.14 24.77 17.64
C PRO A 16 -9.44 24.61 16.86
N GLU A 17 -10.45 25.45 17.13
CA GLU A 17 -11.74 25.43 16.41
C GLU A 17 -11.61 25.73 14.91
N SER A 18 -10.52 26.37 14.50
CA SER A 18 -10.15 26.61 13.11
C SER A 18 -9.72 25.35 12.36
N LEU A 19 -9.41 24.25 13.04
CA LEU A 19 -8.86 23.04 12.44
C LEU A 19 -9.90 21.91 12.38
N THR A 20 -10.35 21.59 11.17
CA THR A 20 -11.20 20.42 10.92
C THR A 20 -10.37 19.14 10.82
N ILE A 21 -10.41 18.31 11.87
CA ILE A 21 -9.78 16.99 11.88
C ILE A 21 -10.73 15.97 11.25
N SER A 22 -10.30 15.36 10.14
CA SER A 22 -11.03 14.26 9.53
C SER A 22 -10.83 12.99 10.35
N LEU A 23 -11.92 12.26 10.59
CA LEU A 23 -11.89 11.01 11.34
C LEU A 23 -11.51 9.85 10.43
N LEU A 24 -10.75 8.89 10.97
CA LEU A 24 -10.46 7.63 10.30
C LEU A 24 -11.78 6.90 10.00
N PRO A 25 -12.07 6.51 8.74
CA PRO A 25 -13.33 5.86 8.41
C PRO A 25 -13.52 4.50 9.06
N GLU A 26 -14.77 4.10 9.23
CA GLU A 26 -15.12 2.71 9.55
C GLU A 26 -14.89 1.80 8.33
N PRO A 27 -14.47 0.54 8.54
CA PRO A 27 -14.24 -0.13 9.83
C PRO A 27 -12.82 0.07 10.42
N PHE A 28 -11.96 0.88 9.78
CA PHE A 28 -10.56 1.01 10.16
C PHE A 28 -10.38 1.58 11.58
N TRP A 29 -11.24 2.52 11.98
CA TRP A 29 -11.24 3.08 13.33
C TRP A 29 -11.56 2.03 14.39
N SER A 30 -12.73 1.39 14.30
CA SER A 30 -13.14 0.40 15.30
C SER A 30 -12.16 -0.77 15.42
N GLN A 31 -11.61 -1.25 14.30
CA GLN A 31 -10.61 -2.31 14.30
C GLN A 31 -9.29 -1.90 14.95
N THR A 32 -8.78 -0.71 14.61
CA THR A 32 -7.54 -0.18 15.20
C THR A 32 -7.71 0.05 16.70
N HIS A 33 -8.82 0.67 17.10
CA HIS A 33 -9.13 0.91 18.51
C HIS A 33 -9.27 -0.39 19.30
N ALA A 34 -9.95 -1.41 18.75
CA ALA A 34 -10.08 -2.72 19.37
C ALA A 34 -8.73 -3.43 19.52
N ALA A 35 -7.88 -3.38 18.50
CA ALA A 35 -6.53 -3.96 18.54
C ALA A 35 -5.66 -3.30 19.63
N LEU A 36 -5.62 -1.96 19.66
CA LEU A 36 -4.91 -1.19 20.69
C LEU A 36 -5.43 -1.50 22.09
N SER A 37 -6.76 -1.54 22.27
CA SER A 37 -7.38 -1.83 23.56
C SER A 37 -6.99 -3.22 24.07
N ARG A 38 -6.91 -4.22 23.19
CA ARG A 38 -6.50 -5.59 23.56
C ARG A 38 -5.04 -5.64 23.99
N ILE A 39 -4.13 -5.02 23.23
CA ILE A 39 -2.71 -4.94 23.58
C ILE A 39 -2.58 -4.27 24.95
N ILE A 40 -3.05 -3.03 25.09
CA ILE A 40 -2.88 -2.24 26.31
C ILE A 40 -3.50 -2.94 27.53
N SER A 41 -4.69 -3.54 27.38
CA SER A 41 -5.35 -4.30 28.46
C SER A 41 -4.55 -5.54 28.89
N THR A 42 -3.96 -6.28 27.95
CA THR A 42 -3.10 -7.43 28.25
C THR A 42 -1.88 -6.99 29.08
N TYR A 43 -1.22 -5.88 28.74
CA TYR A 43 -0.07 -5.40 29.51
C TYR A 43 -0.46 -4.78 30.85
N MET A 44 -1.57 -4.06 30.94
CA MET A 44 -2.07 -3.56 32.22
C MET A 44 -2.46 -4.71 33.16
N THR A 45 -2.97 -5.82 32.63
CA THR A 45 -3.26 -7.05 33.39
C THR A 45 -1.97 -7.75 33.85
N ILE A 46 -0.95 -7.81 33.00
CA ILE A 46 0.37 -8.36 33.36
C ILE A 46 1.05 -7.47 34.40
N PHE A 47 0.98 -6.15 34.25
CA PHE A 47 1.56 -5.17 35.15
C PHE A 47 0.86 -5.18 36.52
N THR A 48 -0.47 -5.25 36.56
CA THR A 48 -1.24 -5.43 37.80
C THR A 48 -0.99 -6.79 38.45
N ARG A 49 -0.78 -7.87 37.69
CA ARG A 49 -0.34 -9.17 38.24
C ARG A 49 1.09 -9.11 38.81
N LYS A 50 2.01 -8.40 38.15
CA LYS A 50 3.40 -8.22 38.64
C LYS A 50 3.45 -7.31 39.87
N MET A 51 2.65 -6.25 39.90
CA MET A 51 2.42 -5.43 41.09
C MET A 51 1.73 -6.25 42.19
N MET A 52 0.73 -7.08 41.88
CA MET A 52 0.11 -7.96 42.86
C MET A 52 1.11 -8.98 43.40
N TYR A 53 2.03 -9.51 42.59
CA TYR A 53 3.07 -10.44 43.04
C TYR A 53 4.08 -9.76 44.00
N HIS A 54 4.42 -8.49 43.72
CA HIS A 54 5.26 -7.67 44.61
C HIS A 54 4.51 -7.13 45.84
N ALA A 55 3.19 -6.94 45.74
CA ALA A 55 2.32 -6.55 46.86
C ALA A 55 1.93 -7.76 47.72
N PHE A 56 1.94 -8.99 47.19
CA PHE A 56 1.70 -10.21 47.96
C PHE A 56 2.83 -10.50 48.95
N THR A 57 4.04 -10.00 48.68
CA THR A 57 5.17 -10.00 49.62
C THR A 57 5.12 -8.83 50.62
N ARG A 58 4.21 -7.86 50.44
CA ARG A 58 3.96 -6.76 51.39
C ARG A 58 2.46 -6.47 51.53
N LYS A 59 1.80 -7.34 52.30
CA LYS A 59 0.52 -7.18 53.03
C LYS A 59 -0.28 -5.89 52.73
N LEU A 60 -1.02 -5.84 51.62
CA LEU A 60 -2.09 -4.86 51.39
C LEU A 60 -3.06 -5.43 50.33
N MET A 61 -4.08 -6.14 50.80
CA MET A 61 -5.19 -6.63 49.98
C MET A 61 -6.50 -6.15 50.62
N TYR A 62 -6.98 -4.95 50.29
CA TYR A 62 -8.39 -4.58 50.45
C TYR A 62 -8.68 -3.32 49.62
N CYS A 63 -9.16 -3.47 48.38
CA CYS A 63 -10.18 -2.60 47.80
C CYS A 63 -10.72 -3.19 46.50
N SER A 64 -12.04 -3.09 46.37
CA SER A 64 -12.91 -3.89 45.51
C SER A 64 -12.80 -3.57 44.02
N PHE A 65 -12.90 -4.63 43.23
CA PHE A 65 -12.94 -4.69 41.78
C PHE A 65 -14.30 -4.18 41.26
N SER A 66 -14.52 -2.87 41.15
CA SER A 66 -15.57 -2.30 40.28
C SER A 66 -15.44 -0.78 40.17
N ALA A 67 -14.71 -0.29 39.17
CA ALA A 67 -14.87 1.02 38.52
C ALA A 67 -13.69 1.24 37.56
N VAL A 68 -13.96 1.15 36.27
CA VAL A 68 -13.05 1.60 35.21
C VAL A 68 -13.02 3.13 35.24
N THR A 69 -11.94 3.75 35.69
CA THR A 69 -11.51 5.07 35.17
C THR A 69 -10.06 5.32 35.55
N CYS A 70 -9.31 5.81 34.58
CA CYS A 70 -7.96 6.34 34.69
C CYS A 70 -7.87 7.34 35.85
N LYS A 71 -7.49 6.87 37.03
CA LYS A 71 -6.99 7.71 38.11
C LYS A 71 -5.48 7.55 38.06
N VAL A 72 -4.84 8.52 37.42
CA VAL A 72 -3.39 8.71 37.41
C VAL A 72 -2.93 8.58 38.85
N ILE A 73 -2.33 7.44 39.16
CA ILE A 73 -1.68 7.24 40.45
C ILE A 73 -0.48 8.20 40.40
N LYS A 74 -0.50 9.18 41.29
CA LYS A 74 0.59 10.11 41.55
C LYS A 74 1.78 9.31 42.09
N LEU A 75 2.49 8.62 41.20
CA LEU A 75 3.66 7.82 41.52
C LEU A 75 4.90 8.67 41.26
N HIS A 76 5.57 9.04 42.35
CA HIS A 76 6.97 9.51 42.37
C HIS A 76 7.98 8.49 41.77
N SER A 77 7.50 7.49 41.03
CA SER A 77 8.21 6.33 40.51
C SER A 77 8.05 6.18 38.99
N PHE A 78 7.45 7.16 38.30
CA PHE A 78 7.17 7.12 36.86
C PHE A 78 8.38 6.70 35.98
N PRO A 79 9.64 7.11 36.27
CA PRO A 79 10.80 6.64 35.52
C PRO A 79 11.06 5.13 35.67
N GLN A 80 10.89 4.57 36.87
CA GLN A 80 11.06 3.13 37.15
C GLN A 80 9.92 2.28 36.60
N VAL A 81 8.74 2.89 36.38
CA VAL A 81 7.55 2.23 35.82
C VAL A 81 7.60 2.20 34.29
N LEU A 82 8.05 3.28 33.65
CA LEU A 82 8.24 3.34 32.20
C LEU A 82 9.50 2.60 31.74
N HIS A 83 10.56 2.62 32.56
CA HIS A 83 11.81 1.92 32.30
C HIS A 83 12.16 0.98 33.47
N PRO A 84 11.49 -0.19 33.56
CA PRO A 84 11.80 -1.20 34.58
C PRO A 84 13.24 -1.72 34.50
N ASP A 85 13.89 -1.53 33.35
CA ASP A 85 15.26 -1.96 33.07
C ASP A 85 16.30 -1.10 33.82
N LEU A 86 15.95 0.12 34.24
CA LEU A 86 16.80 0.97 35.08
C LEU A 86 17.15 0.29 36.41
N ASN A 87 16.25 -0.55 36.96
CA ASN A 87 16.51 -1.29 38.20
C ASN A 87 17.60 -2.36 38.05
N THR A 88 17.95 -2.72 36.82
CA THR A 88 18.98 -3.72 36.50
C THR A 88 20.10 -3.15 35.64
N ALA A 89 20.04 -1.85 35.30
CA ALA A 89 21.02 -1.20 34.44
C ALA A 89 22.42 -1.20 35.07
N ASP A 90 22.48 -1.17 36.40
CA ASP A 90 23.73 -1.20 37.17
C ASP A 90 24.24 -2.63 37.48
N ASN A 91 23.52 -3.67 37.04
CA ASN A 91 23.99 -5.05 37.24
C ASN A 91 25.21 -5.31 36.33
N ALA A 92 26.37 -5.44 36.95
CA ALA A 92 27.63 -5.76 36.26
C ALA A 92 27.59 -7.08 35.46
N PHE A 93 26.63 -7.97 35.75
CA PHE A 93 26.43 -9.23 35.05
C PHE A 93 24.96 -9.41 34.63
N PRO A 94 24.68 -9.75 33.35
CA PRO A 94 23.31 -10.05 32.92
C PRO A 94 22.80 -11.31 33.64
N SER A 95 21.54 -11.28 34.06
CA SER A 95 20.84 -12.45 34.60
C SER A 95 20.89 -13.62 33.60
N SER A 96 21.08 -14.85 34.09
CA SER A 96 21.21 -16.09 33.30
C SER A 96 20.00 -16.42 32.40
N THR A 97 18.87 -15.77 32.60
CA THR A 97 17.77 -15.71 31.63
C THR A 97 18.15 -14.73 30.53
N GLY A 98 18.42 -15.24 29.32
CA GLY A 98 18.85 -14.44 28.17
C GLY A 98 18.03 -13.17 27.93
N ILE A 99 18.64 -12.22 27.23
CA ILE A 99 18.13 -10.88 26.90
C ILE A 99 16.71 -10.99 26.33
N ARG A 100 15.69 -10.96 27.19
CA ARG A 100 14.30 -10.76 26.78
C ARG A 100 14.10 -9.26 26.73
N ALA A 101 13.65 -8.75 25.59
CA ALA A 101 13.21 -7.36 25.47
C ALA A 101 12.21 -7.06 26.60
N SER A 102 12.38 -5.90 27.23
CA SER A 102 11.53 -5.54 28.36
C SER A 102 10.07 -5.39 27.92
N PRO A 103 9.09 -5.65 28.81
CA PRO A 103 7.68 -5.63 28.44
C PRO A 103 7.24 -4.33 27.75
N HIS A 104 7.83 -3.18 28.09
CA HIS A 104 7.52 -1.89 27.47
C HIS A 104 8.04 -1.77 26.01
N VAL A 105 9.22 -2.32 25.72
CA VAL A 105 9.75 -2.39 24.35
C VAL A 105 8.86 -3.29 23.50
N MET A 106 8.31 -4.36 24.06
CA MET A 106 7.36 -5.23 23.35
C MET A 106 6.06 -4.49 23.00
N VAL A 107 5.51 -3.73 23.95
CA VAL A 107 4.30 -2.90 23.74
C VAL A 107 4.50 -1.89 22.61
N ASP A 108 5.61 -1.14 22.60
CA ASP A 108 5.88 -0.15 21.55
C ASP A 108 5.87 -0.78 20.15
N LYS A 109 6.53 -1.94 20.00
CA LYS A 109 6.59 -2.62 18.71
C LYS A 109 5.23 -3.19 18.29
N GLU A 110 4.42 -3.67 19.23
CA GLU A 110 3.04 -4.11 18.95
C GLU A 110 2.13 -2.95 18.58
N ILE A 111 2.24 -1.80 19.25
CA ILE A 111 1.52 -0.57 18.87
C ILE A 111 1.90 -0.14 17.45
N ARG A 112 3.20 -0.11 17.13
CA ARG A 112 3.68 0.18 15.76
C ARG A 112 3.11 -0.80 14.74
N ALA A 113 3.07 -2.10 15.07
CA ALA A 113 2.51 -3.12 14.20
C ALA A 113 1.02 -2.87 13.91
N VAL A 114 0.24 -2.46 14.91
CA VAL A 114 -1.18 -2.08 14.71
C VAL A 114 -1.32 -0.91 13.74
N PHE A 115 -0.54 0.15 13.89
CA PHE A 115 -0.60 1.29 12.96
C PHE A 115 -0.12 0.92 11.55
N MET A 116 0.97 0.15 11.43
CA MET A 116 1.43 -0.36 10.12
C MET A 116 0.36 -1.17 9.42
N ARG A 117 -0.34 -2.03 10.18
CA ARG A 117 -1.45 -2.85 9.68
C ARG A 117 -2.61 -1.98 9.20
N MET A 118 -3.06 -1.04 10.02
CA MET A 118 -4.12 -0.09 9.65
C MET A 118 -3.79 0.63 8.34
N PHE A 119 -2.56 1.13 8.17
CA PHE A 119 -2.14 1.74 6.91
C PHE A 119 -2.10 0.75 5.75
N ALA A 120 -1.65 -0.48 5.96
CA ALA A 120 -1.61 -1.52 4.92
C ALA A 120 -3.04 -1.83 4.41
N GLU A 121 -4.03 -1.87 5.30
CA GLU A 121 -5.44 -2.05 4.95
C GLU A 121 -6.07 -0.83 4.29
N LEU A 122 -5.76 0.37 4.80
CA LEU A 122 -6.22 1.63 4.25
C LEU A 122 -5.73 1.81 2.81
N LEU A 123 -4.47 1.43 2.55
CA LEU A 123 -3.80 1.55 1.25
C LEU A 123 -3.88 0.28 0.39
N GLN A 124 -4.67 -0.73 0.76
CA GLN A 124 -4.82 -1.93 -0.06
C GLN A 124 -5.25 -1.60 -1.49
N GLY A 125 -4.48 -2.10 -2.45
CA GLY A 125 -4.63 -1.84 -3.89
C GLY A 125 -3.83 -0.65 -4.42
N TYR A 126 -3.07 0.09 -3.58
CA TYR A 126 -2.38 1.30 -4.03
C TYR A 126 -1.41 1.05 -5.20
N ARG A 127 -0.71 -0.11 -5.20
CA ARG A 127 0.22 -0.48 -6.28
C ARG A 127 -0.46 -0.67 -7.63
N SER A 128 -1.73 -1.08 -7.66
CA SER A 128 -2.52 -1.17 -8.89
C SER A 128 -2.85 0.19 -9.48
N CYS A 129 -2.71 1.25 -8.69
CA CYS A 129 -2.95 2.64 -9.08
C CYS A 129 -1.65 3.41 -9.33
N LEU A 130 -0.50 2.74 -9.41
CA LEU A 130 0.77 3.37 -9.77
C LEU A 130 0.99 3.33 -11.27
N THR A 131 1.31 4.48 -11.85
CA THR A 131 1.71 4.62 -13.25
C THR A 131 3.20 4.95 -13.31
N ILE A 132 3.95 4.17 -14.07
CA ILE A 132 5.38 4.39 -14.28
C ILE A 132 5.58 5.04 -15.64
N ILE A 133 5.97 6.31 -15.63
CA ILE A 133 6.23 7.12 -16.81
C ILE A 133 7.71 6.99 -17.17
N ARG A 134 8.01 6.45 -18.36
CA ARG A 134 9.38 6.11 -18.83
C ARG A 134 9.91 7.01 -19.94
N ILE A 135 9.26 8.15 -20.21
CA ILE A 135 9.70 9.10 -21.24
C ILE A 135 10.88 9.98 -20.78
N HIS A 136 11.15 10.03 -19.47
CA HIS A 136 12.24 10.80 -18.89
C HIS A 136 13.47 9.93 -18.63
N ALA A 137 14.65 10.56 -18.52
CA ALA A 137 15.91 9.88 -18.20
C ALA A 137 15.87 9.11 -16.87
N LYS A 138 15.08 9.59 -15.91
CA LYS A 138 14.71 8.86 -14.69
C LYS A 138 13.21 8.59 -14.72
N PRO A 139 12.76 7.33 -14.57
CA PRO A 139 11.33 7.03 -14.54
C PRO A 139 10.63 7.80 -13.44
N VAL A 140 9.48 8.39 -13.77
CA VAL A 140 8.61 9.09 -12.82
C VAL A 140 7.47 8.17 -12.45
N ILE A 141 7.13 8.08 -11.16
CA ILE A 141 6.02 7.26 -10.68
C ILE A 141 4.94 8.18 -10.16
N THR A 142 3.74 8.06 -10.71
CA THR A 142 2.56 8.83 -10.30
C THR A 142 1.51 7.90 -9.70
N PHE A 143 0.65 8.46 -8.86
CA PHE A 143 -0.45 7.74 -8.24
C PHE A 143 -1.79 8.25 -8.78
N HIS A 144 -2.60 7.31 -9.27
CA HIS A 144 -3.89 7.57 -9.86
C HIS A 144 -4.98 7.59 -8.77
N LYS A 145 -5.14 8.76 -8.14
CA LYS A 145 -5.97 8.97 -6.95
C LYS A 145 -7.44 8.62 -7.17
N ALA A 146 -8.03 9.04 -8.28
CA ALA A 146 -9.46 8.84 -8.53
C ALA A 146 -9.78 7.37 -8.86
N SER A 147 -8.88 6.64 -9.54
CA SER A 147 -9.00 5.18 -9.67
C SER A 147 -8.95 4.52 -8.30
N PHE A 148 -8.03 4.92 -7.43
CA PHE A 148 -7.95 4.35 -6.09
C PHE A 148 -9.25 4.56 -5.29
N LEU A 149 -9.69 5.82 -5.18
CA LEU A 149 -10.88 6.19 -4.42
C LEU A 149 -12.16 5.59 -5.01
N GLY A 150 -12.30 5.64 -6.34
CA GLY A 150 -13.45 5.08 -7.05
C GLY A 150 -13.55 3.57 -6.87
N ASN A 151 -12.44 2.84 -7.04
CA ASN A 151 -12.47 1.39 -6.88
C ASN A 151 -12.74 0.94 -5.44
N ARG A 152 -12.35 1.75 -4.46
CA ARG A 152 -12.59 1.49 -3.03
C ARG A 152 -13.93 2.01 -2.52
N GLY A 153 -14.66 2.79 -3.33
CA GLY A 153 -15.89 3.47 -2.92
C GLY A 153 -15.66 4.48 -1.80
N MET A 154 -14.53 5.20 -1.83
CA MET A 154 -14.11 6.18 -0.82
C MET A 154 -13.97 7.60 -1.41
N VAL A 155 -14.65 7.91 -2.52
CA VAL A 155 -14.56 9.20 -3.23
C VAL A 155 -14.89 10.38 -2.32
N ASP A 156 -15.94 10.26 -1.51
CA ASP A 156 -16.42 11.32 -0.61
C ASP A 156 -15.77 11.28 0.78
N ASN A 157 -14.74 10.44 0.96
CA ASN A 157 -14.09 10.31 2.26
C ASN A 157 -12.98 11.37 2.42
N ASP A 158 -13.27 12.38 3.23
CA ASP A 158 -12.37 13.51 3.49
C ASP A 158 -11.01 13.08 4.09
N PHE A 159 -11.01 12.09 4.99
CA PHE A 159 -9.78 11.60 5.63
C PHE A 159 -8.80 11.00 4.61
N ILE A 160 -9.25 10.03 3.81
CA ILE A 160 -8.37 9.41 2.82
C ILE A 160 -8.01 10.40 1.70
N GLY A 161 -8.92 11.30 1.33
CA GLY A 161 -8.63 12.39 0.40
C GLY A 161 -7.41 13.19 0.85
N LYS A 162 -7.43 13.67 2.10
CA LYS A 162 -6.31 14.40 2.72
C LYS A 162 -5.04 13.57 2.86
N VAL A 163 -5.16 12.28 3.22
CA VAL A 163 -3.99 11.37 3.31
C VAL A 163 -3.31 11.24 1.94
N LEU A 164 -4.08 11.10 0.86
CA LEU A 164 -3.51 10.96 -0.49
C LEU A 164 -2.95 12.27 -1.04
N ASP A 165 -3.46 13.42 -0.58
CA ASP A 165 -2.96 14.75 -0.97
C ASP A 165 -1.75 15.23 -0.16
N CYS A 166 -1.42 14.55 0.95
CA CYS A 166 -0.33 14.99 1.82
C CYS A 166 1.06 14.67 1.25
N MET A 167 2.05 15.49 1.58
CA MET A 167 3.45 15.30 1.15
C MET A 167 4.05 13.97 1.61
N PHE A 168 3.59 13.42 2.74
CA PHE A 168 4.05 12.12 3.22
C PHE A 168 3.65 10.99 2.26
N PHE A 169 2.46 11.06 1.66
CA PHE A 169 2.03 10.06 0.69
C PHE A 169 2.79 10.20 -0.63
N THR A 170 3.08 11.43 -1.08
CA THR A 170 3.96 11.67 -2.24
C THR A 170 5.35 11.06 -2.04
N THR A 171 5.92 11.24 -0.84
CA THR A 171 7.20 10.65 -0.45
C THR A 171 7.12 9.12 -0.41
N PHE A 172 6.05 8.58 0.17
CA PHE A 172 5.78 7.14 0.21
C PHE A 172 5.73 6.53 -1.20
N VAL A 173 5.03 7.15 -2.15
CA VAL A 173 4.96 6.68 -3.55
C VAL A 173 6.34 6.74 -4.22
N THR A 174 7.10 7.80 -3.97
CA THR A 174 8.44 7.97 -4.56
C THR A 174 9.43 6.91 -4.05
N GLU A 175 9.42 6.64 -2.75
CA GLU A 175 10.32 5.66 -2.14
C GLU A 175 9.90 4.20 -2.39
N ARG A 176 8.59 3.91 -2.28
CA ARG A 176 8.07 2.53 -2.29
C ARG A 176 7.38 2.09 -3.57
N GLY A 177 7.14 3.04 -4.49
CA GLY A 177 6.55 2.79 -5.80
C GLY A 177 7.43 2.02 -6.78
N PRO A 178 8.78 2.15 -6.79
CA PRO A 178 9.62 1.39 -7.70
C PRO A 178 9.41 -0.13 -7.56
N PRO A 179 9.16 -0.85 -8.67
CA PRO A 179 8.85 -2.28 -8.61
C PRO A 179 10.08 -3.16 -8.32
N TRP A 180 11.29 -2.62 -8.51
CA TRP A 180 12.55 -3.30 -8.21
C TRP A 180 13.34 -2.49 -7.19
N ARG A 181 13.36 -2.95 -5.94
CA ARG A 181 14.09 -2.32 -4.84
C ARG A 181 14.30 -3.29 -3.69
N VAL A 182 15.06 -2.87 -2.68
CA VAL A 182 15.17 -3.62 -1.42
C VAL A 182 13.80 -3.57 -0.73
N CYS A 183 13.23 -4.75 -0.46
CA CYS A 183 11.96 -4.86 0.26
C CYS A 183 12.18 -4.69 1.76
N ASP A 184 11.27 -3.97 2.41
CA ASP A 184 11.27 -3.74 3.85
C ASP A 184 10.09 -4.47 4.53
N LEU A 185 9.94 -4.25 5.84
CA LEU A 185 8.87 -4.85 6.62
C LEU A 185 7.47 -4.48 6.11
N TRP A 186 7.33 -3.28 5.56
CA TRP A 186 6.06 -2.84 4.98
C TRP A 186 5.67 -3.70 3.78
N ASP A 187 6.62 -4.05 2.92
CA ASP A 187 6.34 -4.88 1.74
C ASP A 187 5.88 -6.29 2.09
N ASP A 188 6.54 -6.90 3.07
CA ASP A 188 6.18 -8.24 3.53
C ASP A 188 4.78 -8.23 4.17
N LEU A 189 4.49 -7.24 5.04
CA LEU A 189 3.16 -7.05 5.63
C LEU A 189 2.09 -6.80 4.55
N TYR A 190 2.33 -5.84 3.65
CA TYR A 190 1.38 -5.47 2.61
C TYR A 190 1.09 -6.62 1.65
N SER A 191 2.07 -7.50 1.38
CA SER A 191 1.86 -8.65 0.52
C SER A 191 0.89 -9.69 1.11
N THR A 192 0.79 -9.76 2.43
CA THR A 192 0.03 -10.81 3.16
C THR A 192 -1.24 -10.30 3.83
N ILE A 193 -1.43 -8.98 3.98
CA ILE A 193 -2.54 -8.38 4.73
C ILE A 193 -3.93 -8.79 4.19
N GLY A 194 -4.07 -8.96 2.88
CA GLY A 194 -5.34 -9.39 2.28
C GLY A 194 -5.78 -10.77 2.75
N ASP A 195 -4.84 -11.73 2.81
CA ASP A 195 -5.10 -13.07 3.32
C ASP A 195 -5.31 -13.08 4.83
N GLN A 196 -4.55 -12.26 5.58
CA GLN A 196 -4.74 -12.10 7.03
C GLN A 196 -6.16 -11.64 7.36
N LEU A 197 -6.65 -10.58 6.69
CA LEU A 197 -8.02 -10.10 6.89
C LEU A 197 -9.06 -11.17 6.58
N ARG A 198 -8.87 -11.93 5.50
CA ARG A 198 -9.79 -13.01 5.13
C ARG A 198 -9.83 -14.08 6.23
N LEU A 199 -8.69 -14.49 6.78
CA LEU A 199 -8.64 -15.46 7.87
C LEU A 199 -9.28 -14.92 9.16
N GLU A 200 -9.08 -13.64 9.46
CA GLU A 200 -9.66 -12.98 10.64
C GLU A 200 -11.18 -12.85 10.58
N GLN A 201 -11.76 -12.70 9.38
CA GLN A 201 -13.21 -12.77 9.21
C GLN A 201 -13.78 -14.13 9.59
N HIS A 202 -12.99 -15.21 9.46
CA HIS A 202 -13.40 -16.56 9.86
C HIS A 202 -13.08 -16.85 11.33
N ASP A 203 -11.95 -16.34 11.85
CA ASP A 203 -11.54 -16.51 13.25
C ASP A 203 -10.94 -15.21 13.83
N SER A 204 -11.73 -14.51 14.64
CA SER A 204 -11.34 -13.26 15.32
C SER A 204 -10.14 -13.40 16.27
N ARG A 205 -9.68 -14.62 16.60
CA ARG A 205 -8.47 -14.85 17.40
C ARG A 205 -7.20 -14.67 16.58
N MET A 206 -7.28 -14.86 15.25
CA MET A 206 -6.14 -14.70 14.35
C MET A 206 -5.60 -13.28 14.32
N LEU A 207 -6.43 -12.27 14.62
CA LEU A 207 -6.01 -10.87 14.67
C LEU A 207 -4.82 -10.67 15.62
N LEU A 208 -4.89 -11.24 16.84
CA LEU A 208 -3.79 -11.11 17.79
C LEU A 208 -2.55 -11.88 17.33
N VAL A 209 -2.75 -13.04 16.72
CA VAL A 209 -1.66 -13.86 16.15
C VAL A 209 -0.95 -13.11 15.02
N HIS A 210 -1.68 -12.44 14.13
CA HIS A 210 -1.09 -11.66 13.04
C HIS A 210 -0.38 -10.39 13.53
N ILE A 211 -0.94 -9.71 14.54
CA ILE A 211 -0.27 -8.59 15.20
C ILE A 211 1.02 -9.06 15.88
N GLN A 212 0.99 -10.20 16.58
CA GLN A 212 2.18 -10.79 17.20
C GLN A 212 3.18 -11.31 16.18
N ALA A 213 2.72 -11.86 15.04
CA ALA A 213 3.59 -12.33 13.97
C ALA A 213 4.28 -11.17 13.24
N SER A 214 3.56 -10.09 12.96
CA SER A 214 4.14 -8.85 12.40
C SER A 214 5.10 -8.19 13.39
N PHE A 215 4.79 -8.21 14.69
CA PHE A 215 5.71 -7.86 15.77
C PHE A 215 6.98 -8.72 15.77
N LEU A 216 6.87 -10.05 15.67
CA LEU A 216 8.01 -10.97 15.63
C LEU A 216 8.89 -10.72 14.39
N LEU A 217 8.29 -10.45 13.23
CA LEU A 217 9.01 -10.06 12.02
C LEU A 217 9.75 -8.71 12.21
N ASN A 218 9.11 -7.75 12.89
CA ASN A 218 9.71 -6.47 13.29
C ASN A 218 10.91 -6.66 14.24
N LEU A 219 10.81 -7.61 15.18
CA LEU A 219 11.90 -7.98 16.08
C LEU A 219 13.06 -8.66 15.35
N LEU A 220 12.81 -9.62 14.46
CA LEU A 220 13.87 -10.29 13.69
C LEU A 220 14.65 -9.30 12.81
N ASN A 221 13.97 -8.35 12.17
CA ASN A 221 14.62 -7.33 11.34
C ASN A 221 15.34 -6.24 12.17
N ASN A 222 14.81 -5.83 13.32
CA ASN A 222 15.46 -4.81 14.16
C ASN A 222 16.65 -5.36 14.97
N TYR A 223 16.56 -6.59 15.49
CA TYR A 223 17.66 -7.25 16.20
C TYR A 223 18.89 -7.45 15.32
N THR A 224 18.69 -7.53 14.00
CA THR A 224 19.76 -7.71 13.02
C THR A 224 20.28 -6.41 12.41
N THR A 225 19.57 -5.27 12.53
CA THR A 225 19.91 -4.10 11.69
C THR A 225 19.98 -2.73 12.38
N ASN A 226 19.26 -2.46 13.49
CA ASN A 226 19.19 -1.08 14.02
C ASN A 226 19.41 -0.90 15.53
N GLU A 227 19.08 -1.87 16.38
CA GLU A 227 19.16 -1.68 17.85
C GLU A 227 20.34 -2.41 18.51
N ASN A 228 20.97 -3.37 17.84
CA ASN A 228 22.17 -4.05 18.37
C ASN A 228 23.17 -4.35 17.24
N PRO A 229 24.11 -3.44 16.93
CA PRO A 229 25.02 -3.56 15.78
C PRO A 229 26.01 -4.74 15.88
N ASN A 230 26.04 -5.46 17.01
CA ASN A 230 26.84 -6.66 17.19
C ASN A 230 25.94 -7.87 17.54
N PRO A 231 25.68 -8.80 16.61
CA PRO A 231 24.93 -10.03 16.89
C PRO A 231 25.74 -11.05 17.71
N GLN A 232 27.02 -10.80 17.96
CA GLN A 232 27.81 -11.60 18.88
C GLN A 232 27.24 -11.41 20.30
N PRO A 233 26.85 -12.49 21.01
CA PRO A 233 26.56 -12.37 22.43
C PRO A 233 27.80 -11.75 23.09
N PHE A 234 27.61 -10.64 23.82
CA PHE A 234 28.70 -10.01 24.56
C PHE A 234 29.29 -11.06 25.50
N VAL A 235 30.49 -11.56 25.17
CA VAL A 235 31.24 -12.42 26.06
C VAL A 235 31.81 -11.51 27.13
N SER A 236 31.19 -11.53 28.30
CA SER A 236 31.70 -10.81 29.47
C SER A 236 33.12 -11.28 29.76
N LYS A 237 34.10 -10.48 29.34
CA LYS A 237 35.52 -10.65 29.72
C LYS A 237 35.76 -10.31 31.19
N ILE A 238 34.75 -9.78 31.88
CA ILE A 238 34.80 -9.48 33.31
C ILE A 238 34.68 -10.83 34.05
N PRO A 239 35.71 -11.24 34.82
CA PRO A 239 35.63 -12.44 35.64
C PRO A 239 34.46 -12.33 36.61
N ARG A 240 33.59 -13.35 36.64
CA ARG A 240 32.54 -13.41 37.66
C ARG A 240 33.19 -13.67 39.02
N PRO A 241 32.84 -12.91 40.07
CA PRO A 241 33.26 -13.24 41.42
C PRO A 241 32.82 -14.65 41.79
N THR A 242 33.65 -15.38 42.52
CA THR A 242 33.28 -16.70 43.04
C THR A 242 32.02 -16.59 43.91
N GLU A 243 31.13 -17.57 43.82
CA GLU A 243 29.91 -17.62 44.65
C GLU A 243 30.29 -17.55 46.14
N GLY A 244 29.66 -16.64 46.90
CA GLY A 244 30.01 -16.36 48.30
C GLY A 244 31.14 -15.33 48.52
N SER A 245 31.72 -14.74 47.47
CA SER A 245 32.72 -13.66 47.58
C SER A 245 32.23 -12.42 48.36
N PHE A 246 30.93 -12.16 48.33
CA PHE A 246 30.26 -11.11 49.10
C PHE A 246 30.28 -11.34 50.62
N ALA A 247 30.55 -12.57 51.09
CA ALA A 247 30.62 -12.91 52.50
C ALA A 247 32.05 -12.85 53.08
N ARG A 248 33.06 -12.46 52.29
CA ARG A 248 34.45 -12.33 52.77
C ARG A 248 34.57 -11.11 53.69
N ILE A 249 35.10 -11.35 54.89
CA ILE A 249 35.28 -10.34 55.96
C ILE A 249 36.31 -9.26 55.55
N HIS A 250 37.30 -9.63 54.72
CA HIS A 250 38.28 -8.70 54.15
C HIS A 250 38.00 -8.47 52.67
N GLN A 251 37.20 -7.46 52.36
CA GLN A 251 37.11 -6.92 51.00
C GLN A 251 38.10 -5.76 50.85
N PRO A 252 39.00 -5.80 49.84
CA PRO A 252 39.87 -4.66 49.56
C PRO A 252 39.03 -3.45 49.15
N VAL A 253 39.45 -2.26 49.58
CA VAL A 253 38.79 -1.00 49.20
C VAL A 253 38.91 -0.83 47.68
N PHE A 254 37.81 -0.49 47.02
CA PHE A 254 37.80 -0.27 45.58
C PHE A 254 38.76 0.89 45.23
N PRO A 255 39.68 0.72 44.26
CA PRO A 255 40.61 1.78 43.89
C PRO A 255 39.87 3.04 43.43
N HIS A 256 40.42 4.22 43.71
CA HIS A 256 39.89 5.45 43.13
C HIS A 256 40.04 5.40 41.60
N ILE A 257 38.95 5.63 40.89
CA ILE A 257 38.94 5.70 39.42
C ILE A 257 39.51 7.06 39.02
N ASP A 258 40.51 7.06 38.15
CA ASP A 258 41.07 8.29 37.57
C ASP A 258 40.10 8.89 36.54
N ALA A 259 39.55 10.05 36.88
CA ALA A 259 38.59 10.77 36.04
C ALA A 259 39.18 11.18 34.68
N GLN A 260 40.48 11.51 34.61
CA GLN A 260 41.13 11.87 33.34
C GLN A 260 41.25 10.65 32.42
N GLN A 261 41.59 9.50 32.99
CA GLN A 261 41.71 8.27 32.21
C GLN A 261 40.36 7.82 31.65
N VAL A 262 39.29 7.95 32.43
CA VAL A 262 37.92 7.68 31.96
C VAL A 262 37.53 8.61 30.83
N GLN A 263 37.78 9.92 30.96
CA GLN A 263 37.45 10.90 29.93
C GLN A 263 38.21 10.62 28.63
N SER A 264 39.51 10.28 28.70
CA SER A 264 40.30 9.91 27.53
C SER A 264 39.74 8.70 26.78
N ILE A 265 39.21 7.69 27.50
CA ILE A 265 38.61 6.50 26.89
C ILE A 265 37.27 6.86 26.20
N ILE A 266 36.47 7.75 26.81
CA ILE A 266 35.22 8.24 26.25
C ILE A 266 35.50 9.04 24.96
N ASP A 267 36.49 9.93 25.00
CA ASP A 267 36.90 10.76 23.86
C ASP A 267 37.46 9.89 22.71
N GLU A 268 38.25 8.86 23.03
CA GLU A 268 38.73 7.88 22.05
C GLU A 268 37.57 7.09 21.41
N GLY A 269 36.59 6.67 22.21
CA GLY A 269 35.41 5.94 21.74
C GLY A 269 34.47 6.77 20.88
N THR A 270 34.29 8.06 21.20
CA THR A 270 33.46 9.00 20.42
C THR A 270 34.16 9.46 19.14
N ALA A 271 35.48 9.58 19.13
CA ALA A 271 36.25 9.85 17.91
C ALA A 271 36.20 8.69 16.91
N LYS A 272 36.13 7.44 17.40
CA LYS A 272 35.91 6.25 16.58
C LYS A 272 34.44 6.15 16.18
N ARG A 273 34.06 6.80 15.07
CA ARG A 273 32.76 6.56 14.40
C ARG A 273 32.59 5.07 14.12
N VAL A 274 31.82 4.37 14.95
CA VAL A 274 31.37 3.00 14.70
C VAL A 274 30.51 3.03 13.45
N LYS A 275 31.07 2.61 12.31
CA LYS A 275 30.28 2.36 11.10
C LYS A 275 29.44 1.13 11.37
N ILE A 276 28.19 1.33 11.76
CA ILE A 276 27.19 0.26 11.90
C ILE A 276 27.09 -0.44 10.53
N PRO A 277 27.34 -1.76 10.44
CA PRO A 277 27.17 -2.48 9.18
C PRO A 277 25.69 -2.53 8.83
N GLN A 278 25.24 -1.64 7.94
CA GLN A 278 23.93 -1.81 7.31
C GLN A 278 24.04 -3.00 6.36
N LYS A 279 23.43 -4.14 6.71
CA LYS A 279 23.17 -5.19 5.72
C LYS A 279 22.20 -4.60 4.69
N THR A 280 22.75 -4.16 3.55
CA THR A 280 21.94 -3.80 2.39
C THR A 280 21.30 -5.08 1.85
N GLY A 281 20.00 -5.24 2.05
CA GLY A 281 19.24 -6.33 1.42
C GLY A 281 19.43 -6.29 -0.10
N GLN A 282 19.37 -7.45 -0.75
CA GLN A 282 19.42 -7.48 -2.22
C GLN A 282 18.11 -6.93 -2.79
N PRO A 283 18.15 -6.10 -3.85
CA PRO A 283 16.94 -5.63 -4.49
C PRO A 283 16.21 -6.79 -5.17
N ARG A 284 14.89 -6.81 -5.06
CA ARG A 284 14.01 -7.83 -5.65
C ARG A 284 12.75 -7.18 -6.22
N ILE A 285 11.98 -7.97 -6.99
CA ILE A 285 10.64 -7.54 -7.41
C ILE A 285 9.75 -7.42 -6.17
N VAL A 286 9.17 -6.25 -5.98
CA VAL A 286 8.27 -5.98 -4.88
C VAL A 286 6.91 -6.64 -5.16
N PRO A 287 6.34 -7.42 -4.23
CA PRO A 287 5.02 -8.02 -4.41
C PRO A 287 3.93 -6.97 -4.69
N MET A 288 3.10 -7.23 -5.71
CA MET A 288 2.00 -6.33 -6.10
C MET A 288 0.88 -6.26 -5.06
N GLY A 289 0.69 -7.32 -4.27
CA GLY A 289 -0.44 -7.47 -3.36
C GLY A 289 -1.78 -7.70 -4.10
N PRO A 290 -2.92 -7.60 -3.40
CA PRO A 290 -4.23 -7.76 -4.01
C PRO A 290 -4.50 -6.64 -5.03
N HIS A 291 -5.00 -7.01 -6.21
CA HIS A 291 -5.37 -6.04 -7.25
C HIS A 291 -6.56 -5.20 -6.79
N ILE A 292 -6.56 -3.89 -7.03
CA ILE A 292 -7.61 -3.01 -6.51
C ILE A 292 -9.03 -3.41 -6.93
N SER A 293 -9.19 -3.98 -8.13
CA SER A 293 -10.49 -4.48 -8.62
C SER A 293 -11.02 -5.70 -7.85
N SER A 294 -10.15 -6.52 -7.24
CA SER A 294 -10.63 -7.68 -6.46
C SER A 294 -11.31 -7.26 -5.16
N LEU A 295 -11.06 -6.05 -4.68
CA LEU A 295 -11.67 -5.49 -3.47
C LEU A 295 -13.15 -5.09 -3.68
N GLN A 296 -13.61 -4.98 -4.92
CA GLN A 296 -15.02 -4.68 -5.24
C GLN A 296 -15.94 -5.90 -5.10
N SER A 297 -15.39 -7.11 -5.28
CA SER A 297 -16.15 -8.35 -5.38
C SER A 297 -16.91 -8.75 -4.10
N GLY A 298 -16.63 -8.10 -2.97
CA GLY A 298 -17.30 -8.34 -1.68
C GLY A 298 -18.65 -7.63 -1.48
N ARG A 299 -19.06 -6.73 -2.39
CA ARG A 299 -20.37 -6.06 -2.31
C ARG A 299 -21.33 -6.76 -3.27
N GLY A 300 -22.35 -7.44 -2.74
CA GLY A 300 -23.33 -8.31 -3.43
C GLY A 300 -24.22 -7.67 -4.52
N LEU A 301 -23.64 -6.87 -5.42
CA LEU A 301 -24.30 -6.16 -6.53
C LEU A 301 -24.28 -6.94 -7.86
N VAL A 302 -23.59 -8.09 -7.92
CA VAL A 302 -23.18 -8.75 -9.17
C VAL A 302 -24.35 -9.23 -10.04
N SER A 303 -25.46 -9.67 -9.45
CA SER A 303 -26.56 -10.31 -10.20
C SER A 303 -27.39 -9.33 -11.06
N SER A 304 -27.73 -8.14 -10.53
CA SER A 304 -28.52 -7.14 -11.28
C SER A 304 -27.69 -6.43 -12.37
N SER A 305 -26.40 -6.20 -12.12
CA SER A 305 -25.48 -5.66 -13.14
C SER A 305 -25.25 -6.64 -14.29
N ALA A 306 -25.12 -7.94 -14.01
CA ALA A 306 -24.86 -8.94 -15.04
C ALA A 306 -25.95 -8.97 -16.12
N ARG A 307 -27.24 -8.98 -15.71
CA ARG A 307 -28.37 -8.93 -16.65
C ARG A 307 -28.38 -7.66 -17.50
N ARG A 308 -28.05 -6.50 -16.92
CA ARG A 308 -27.97 -5.23 -17.66
C ARG A 308 -26.83 -5.25 -18.69
N LEU A 309 -25.67 -5.79 -18.32
CA LEU A 309 -24.54 -5.94 -19.22
C LEU A 309 -24.87 -6.91 -20.37
N GLU A 310 -25.60 -7.98 -20.09
CA GLU A 310 -26.05 -8.92 -21.12
C GLU A 310 -27.03 -8.29 -22.12
N VAL A 311 -28.00 -7.49 -21.64
CA VAL A 311 -28.90 -6.72 -22.54
C VAL A 311 -28.11 -5.76 -23.42
N MET A 312 -27.08 -5.10 -22.87
CA MET A 312 -26.18 -4.24 -23.64
C MET A 312 -25.40 -5.02 -24.72
N ARG A 313 -24.78 -6.15 -24.37
CA ARG A 313 -24.07 -7.02 -25.34
C ARG A 313 -24.98 -7.44 -26.49
N ASN A 314 -26.18 -7.91 -26.16
CA ASN A 314 -27.17 -8.32 -27.16
C ASN A 314 -27.62 -7.16 -28.06
N CYS A 315 -27.83 -5.97 -27.50
CA CYS A 315 -28.18 -4.79 -28.29
C CYS A 315 -27.05 -4.43 -29.28
N VAL A 316 -25.80 -4.41 -28.82
CA VAL A 316 -24.62 -4.16 -29.67
C VAL A 316 -24.54 -5.22 -30.78
N ASN A 317 -24.67 -6.50 -30.45
CA ASN A 317 -24.68 -7.57 -31.45
C ASN A 317 -25.80 -7.41 -32.48
N CYS A 318 -27.02 -7.05 -32.06
CA CYS A 318 -28.12 -6.74 -33.00
C CYS A 318 -27.77 -5.58 -33.95
N ILE A 319 -27.05 -4.55 -33.48
CA ILE A 319 -26.58 -3.46 -34.34
C ILE A 319 -25.64 -4.01 -35.41
N PHE A 320 -24.60 -4.77 -35.02
CA PHE A 320 -23.59 -5.30 -35.95
C PHE A 320 -24.11 -6.43 -36.87
N GLU A 321 -25.16 -7.14 -36.48
CA GLU A 321 -25.87 -8.12 -37.32
C GLU A 321 -26.92 -7.49 -38.25
N ASN A 322 -27.00 -6.16 -38.28
CA ASN A 322 -28.00 -5.39 -39.04
C ASN A 322 -29.47 -5.66 -38.64
N LYS A 323 -29.70 -6.15 -37.41
CA LYS A 323 -31.05 -6.33 -36.81
C LYS A 323 -31.49 -5.04 -36.11
N ILE A 324 -31.58 -3.95 -36.87
CA ILE A 324 -31.79 -2.59 -36.33
C ILE A 324 -33.08 -2.47 -35.52
N SER A 325 -34.17 -3.09 -35.98
CA SER A 325 -35.47 -3.06 -35.28
C SER A 325 -35.38 -3.67 -33.88
N ASP A 326 -34.61 -4.74 -33.70
CA ASP A 326 -34.44 -5.40 -32.40
C ASP A 326 -33.48 -4.63 -31.49
N ALA A 327 -32.42 -4.05 -32.07
CA ALA A 327 -31.55 -3.14 -31.36
C ALA A 327 -32.35 -1.94 -30.80
N ARG A 328 -33.22 -1.32 -31.60
CA ARG A 328 -34.04 -0.17 -31.19
C ARG A 328 -34.98 -0.47 -30.03
N LYS A 329 -35.48 -1.70 -29.90
CA LYS A 329 -36.34 -2.11 -28.76
C LYS A 329 -35.59 -2.05 -27.43
N THR A 330 -34.32 -2.45 -27.43
CA THR A 330 -33.49 -2.54 -26.21
C THR A 330 -32.65 -1.28 -25.97
N PHE A 331 -32.47 -0.44 -27.00
CA PHE A 331 -31.61 0.74 -26.98
C PHE A 331 -31.88 1.72 -25.80
N PRO A 332 -33.13 2.10 -25.46
CA PRO A 332 -33.37 3.00 -24.33
C PRO A 332 -32.98 2.38 -22.98
N ALA A 333 -33.09 1.06 -22.84
CA ALA A 333 -32.64 0.36 -21.64
C ALA A 333 -31.12 0.35 -21.53
N VAL A 334 -30.42 0.21 -22.67
CA VAL A 334 -28.96 0.29 -22.73
C VAL A 334 -28.46 1.68 -22.37
N LEU A 335 -29.03 2.75 -22.95
CA LEU A 335 -28.66 4.13 -22.59
C LEU A 335 -28.81 4.39 -21.09
N ARG A 336 -29.87 3.86 -20.45
CA ARG A 336 -30.02 3.95 -18.98
C ARG A 336 -28.96 3.15 -18.23
N ALA A 337 -28.54 2.00 -18.75
CA ALA A 337 -27.49 1.18 -18.13
C ALA A 337 -26.10 1.85 -18.22
N LEU A 338 -25.85 2.64 -19.27
CA LEU A 338 -24.59 3.36 -19.49
C LEU A 338 -24.30 4.47 -18.47
N LYS A 339 -25.24 4.80 -17.58
CA LYS A 339 -24.93 5.62 -16.40
C LYS A 339 -23.89 4.98 -15.47
N SER A 340 -23.74 3.65 -15.55
CA SER A 340 -22.72 2.92 -14.77
C SER A 340 -21.40 2.86 -15.52
N LYS A 341 -20.30 3.25 -14.86
CA LYS A 341 -18.92 3.11 -15.37
C LYS A 341 -18.61 1.70 -15.85
N ALA A 342 -19.04 0.68 -15.11
CA ALA A 342 -18.81 -0.72 -15.51
C ALA A 342 -19.50 -1.06 -16.83
N ALA A 343 -20.69 -0.50 -17.07
CA ALA A 343 -21.39 -0.66 -18.35
C ALA A 343 -20.70 0.13 -19.48
N ARG A 344 -20.22 1.36 -19.21
CA ARG A 344 -19.44 2.15 -20.19
C ARG A 344 -18.15 1.45 -20.62
N LEU A 345 -17.39 0.92 -19.67
CA LEU A 345 -16.17 0.15 -19.98
C LEU A 345 -16.49 -1.14 -20.72
N ALA A 346 -17.54 -1.88 -20.30
CA ALA A 346 -17.95 -3.10 -20.98
C ALA A 346 -18.44 -2.81 -22.42
N LEU A 347 -19.10 -1.68 -22.66
CA LEU A 347 -19.44 -1.21 -24.01
C LEU A 347 -18.19 -1.02 -24.86
N CYS A 348 -17.16 -0.36 -24.33
CA CYS A 348 -15.88 -0.16 -25.04
C CYS A 348 -15.24 -1.50 -25.43
N THR A 349 -15.24 -2.49 -24.52
CA THR A 349 -14.75 -3.84 -24.79
C THR A 349 -15.52 -4.52 -25.92
N GLU A 350 -16.86 -4.47 -25.89
CA GLU A 350 -17.68 -5.08 -26.94
C GLU A 350 -17.48 -4.41 -28.30
N LEU A 351 -17.44 -3.08 -28.34
CA LEU A 351 -17.14 -2.33 -29.57
C LEU A 351 -15.75 -2.70 -30.12
N SER A 352 -14.74 -2.85 -29.26
CA SER A 352 -13.40 -3.27 -29.65
C SER A 352 -13.38 -4.67 -30.29
N HIS A 353 -14.20 -5.61 -29.83
CA HIS A 353 -14.29 -6.94 -30.46
C HIS A 353 -14.79 -6.85 -31.90
N HIS A 354 -15.77 -5.99 -32.19
CA HIS A 354 -16.31 -5.82 -33.54
C HIS A 354 -15.31 -5.14 -34.50
N VAL A 355 -14.43 -4.26 -33.97
CA VAL A 355 -13.32 -3.70 -34.75
C VAL A 355 -12.33 -4.79 -35.17
N GLN A 356 -11.93 -5.67 -34.26
CA GLN A 356 -11.00 -6.78 -34.55
C GLN A 356 -11.59 -7.78 -35.56
N GLY A 357 -12.92 -7.92 -35.60
CA GLY A 357 -13.65 -8.69 -36.61
C GLY A 357 -13.80 -8.02 -37.98
N ASN A 358 -13.07 -6.92 -38.25
CA ASN A 358 -13.13 -6.13 -39.49
C ASN A 358 -14.52 -5.55 -39.81
N ARG A 359 -15.36 -5.31 -38.78
CA ARG A 359 -16.71 -4.71 -38.91
C ARG A 359 -16.71 -3.21 -38.60
N ALA A 360 -15.61 -2.53 -38.93
CA ALA A 360 -15.43 -1.11 -38.63
C ALA A 360 -16.18 -0.18 -39.60
N VAL A 361 -16.46 -0.63 -40.82
CA VAL A 361 -17.25 0.11 -41.81
C VAL A 361 -18.72 -0.23 -41.62
N LEU A 362 -19.52 0.77 -41.23
CA LEU A 362 -20.92 0.63 -40.82
C LEU A 362 -21.88 1.21 -41.86
N GLU A 363 -23.08 0.62 -41.94
CA GLU A 363 -24.21 1.21 -42.64
C GLU A 363 -24.74 2.44 -41.88
N HIS A 364 -25.51 3.28 -42.58
CA HIS A 364 -26.02 4.56 -42.04
C HIS A 364 -26.72 4.39 -40.67
N GLN A 365 -27.63 3.43 -40.54
CA GLN A 365 -28.37 3.20 -39.30
C GLN A 365 -27.51 2.59 -38.19
N GLN A 366 -26.56 1.71 -38.54
CA GLN A 366 -25.61 1.14 -37.58
C GLN A 366 -24.71 2.22 -37.00
N PHE A 367 -24.16 3.07 -37.88
CA PHE A 367 -23.30 4.18 -37.52
C PHE A 367 -23.98 5.14 -36.55
N ASP A 368 -25.23 5.54 -36.83
CA ASP A 368 -25.97 6.45 -35.96
C ASP A 368 -26.20 5.86 -34.55
N LEU A 369 -26.49 4.56 -34.46
CA LEU A 369 -26.68 3.89 -33.17
C LEU A 369 -25.36 3.76 -32.40
N VAL A 370 -24.25 3.40 -33.08
CA VAL A 370 -22.92 3.31 -32.44
C VAL A 370 -22.47 4.69 -31.95
N VAL A 371 -22.57 5.72 -32.77
CA VAL A 371 -22.22 7.11 -32.38
C VAL A 371 -23.07 7.58 -31.21
N ARG A 372 -24.35 7.22 -31.16
CA ARG A 372 -25.23 7.57 -30.03
C ARG A 372 -24.85 6.84 -28.73
N LEU A 373 -24.38 5.59 -28.82
CA LEU A 373 -23.82 4.85 -27.69
C LEU A 373 -22.52 5.50 -27.19
N MET A 374 -21.61 5.87 -28.10
CA MET A 374 -20.35 6.54 -27.76
C MET A 374 -20.59 7.91 -27.11
N ASN A 375 -21.50 8.72 -27.68
CA ASN A 375 -21.90 10.00 -27.09
C ASN A 375 -22.46 9.84 -25.68
N CYS A 376 -23.34 8.87 -25.47
CA CYS A 376 -23.90 8.59 -24.14
C CYS A 376 -22.82 8.15 -23.14
N ALA A 377 -21.80 7.41 -23.59
CA ALA A 377 -20.71 6.98 -22.71
C ALA A 377 -19.80 8.15 -22.28
N LEU A 378 -19.66 9.20 -23.10
CA LEU A 378 -18.82 10.38 -22.81
C LEU A 378 -19.55 11.47 -22.00
N GLN A 379 -20.90 11.51 -22.00
CA GLN A 379 -21.68 12.55 -21.32
C GLN A 379 -21.61 12.51 -19.77
N ASP A 380 -21.37 11.35 -19.17
CA ASP A 380 -21.35 11.14 -17.71
C ASP A 380 -19.91 11.11 -17.13
N ASP A 381 -18.95 11.81 -17.74
CA ASP A 381 -17.58 11.91 -17.23
C ASP A 381 -17.54 12.83 -16.00
N SER A 382 -17.76 12.24 -14.82
CA SER A 382 -17.47 12.87 -13.53
C SER A 382 -16.01 13.32 -13.51
N PRO A 383 -15.65 14.46 -12.88
CA PRO A 383 -14.25 14.86 -12.70
C PRO A 383 -13.43 13.85 -11.86
N MET A 384 -14.10 12.93 -11.16
CA MET A 384 -13.49 11.79 -10.46
C MET A 384 -13.34 10.54 -11.36
N ASP A 385 -13.94 10.53 -12.54
CA ASP A 385 -13.69 9.54 -13.57
C ASP A 385 -12.52 10.05 -14.42
N GLU A 386 -11.30 9.77 -13.95
CA GLU A 386 -10.06 9.94 -14.71
C GLU A 386 -10.14 9.09 -16.00
N TYR A 387 -10.75 9.67 -17.02
CA TYR A 387 -10.70 9.47 -18.46
C TYR A 387 -10.62 8.05 -19.05
N GLY A 388 -10.81 6.99 -18.27
CA GLY A 388 -10.62 5.62 -18.74
C GLY A 388 -11.63 5.19 -19.81
N VAL A 389 -12.85 5.73 -19.76
CA VAL A 389 -13.86 5.51 -20.82
C VAL A 389 -13.45 6.26 -22.08
N ALA A 390 -13.08 7.54 -21.98
CA ALA A 390 -12.62 8.35 -23.09
C ALA A 390 -11.37 7.74 -23.76
N ALA A 391 -10.38 7.30 -22.98
CA ALA A 391 -9.18 6.62 -23.48
C ALA A 391 -9.51 5.32 -24.23
N ALA A 392 -10.48 4.53 -23.74
CA ALA A 392 -10.89 3.30 -24.41
C ALA A 392 -11.70 3.57 -25.70
N LEU A 393 -12.46 4.66 -25.75
CA LEU A 393 -13.24 5.05 -26.94
C LEU A 393 -12.41 5.75 -28.02
N LEU A 394 -11.32 6.41 -27.65
CA LEU A 394 -10.46 7.16 -28.58
C LEU A 394 -10.04 6.33 -29.82
N PRO A 395 -9.37 5.16 -29.69
CA PRO A 395 -8.99 4.37 -30.86
C PRO A 395 -10.19 3.81 -31.63
N LEU A 396 -11.32 3.56 -30.95
CA LEU A 396 -12.55 3.10 -31.59
C LEU A 396 -13.17 4.20 -32.46
N SER A 397 -13.08 5.46 -32.02
CA SER A 397 -13.63 6.62 -32.74
C SER A 397 -12.92 6.92 -34.06
N GLU A 398 -11.63 6.61 -34.12
CA GLU A 398 -10.80 6.72 -35.33
C GLU A 398 -11.00 5.55 -36.29
N THR A 399 -11.54 4.43 -35.80
CA THR A 399 -11.73 3.21 -36.59
C THR A 399 -13.13 3.09 -37.18
N PHE A 400 -14.18 3.37 -36.39
CA PHE A 400 -15.55 3.29 -36.88
C PHE A 400 -15.86 4.37 -37.90
N CYS A 401 -16.36 3.97 -39.07
CA CYS A 401 -16.70 4.90 -40.13
C CYS A 401 -17.89 4.45 -40.97
N ARG A 402 -18.48 5.39 -41.73
CA ARG A 402 -19.49 5.11 -42.76
C ARG A 402 -19.09 5.75 -44.08
N LYS A 403 -19.49 5.14 -45.20
CA LYS A 403 -19.35 5.71 -46.54
C LYS A 403 -20.61 6.52 -46.86
N LEU A 404 -20.46 7.78 -47.25
CA LEU A 404 -21.58 8.68 -47.58
C LEU A 404 -21.82 8.68 -49.10
N CYS A 405 -20.94 9.33 -49.85
CA CYS A 405 -20.91 9.33 -51.31
C CYS A 405 -19.54 8.84 -51.80
N THR A 406 -19.34 8.75 -53.12
CA THR A 406 -18.10 8.26 -53.74
C THR A 406 -16.88 9.03 -53.23
N GLY A 407 -16.02 8.34 -52.48
CA GLY A 407 -14.78 8.92 -51.92
C GLY A 407 -14.94 9.64 -50.58
N VAL A 408 -16.16 9.78 -50.05
CA VAL A 408 -16.40 10.47 -48.76
C VAL A 408 -16.68 9.46 -47.65
N ILE A 409 -15.77 9.41 -46.69
CA ILE A 409 -15.87 8.59 -45.48
C ILE A 409 -16.02 9.51 -44.28
N GLN A 410 -17.04 9.26 -43.45
CA GLN A 410 -17.22 9.93 -42.18
C GLN A 410 -16.82 8.99 -41.05
N PHE A 411 -15.92 9.45 -40.20
CA PHE A 411 -15.48 8.72 -39.00
C PHE A 411 -16.29 9.12 -37.77
N ALA A 412 -16.40 8.21 -36.81
CA ALA A 412 -17.13 8.45 -35.57
C ALA A 412 -16.54 9.61 -34.76
N TYR A 413 -15.21 9.84 -34.80
CA TYR A 413 -14.58 10.96 -34.10
C TYR A 413 -15.20 12.32 -34.47
N THR A 414 -15.58 12.53 -35.74
CA THR A 414 -16.21 13.78 -36.22
C THR A 414 -17.56 14.08 -35.55
N CYS A 415 -18.21 13.04 -34.99
CA CYS A 415 -19.51 13.14 -34.33
C CYS A 415 -19.42 13.20 -32.80
N ILE A 416 -18.22 13.08 -32.23
CA ILE A 416 -17.99 13.10 -30.77
C ILE A 416 -16.93 14.13 -30.36
N GLN A 417 -16.32 14.86 -31.31
CA GLN A 417 -15.23 15.81 -31.06
C GLN A 417 -15.61 16.99 -30.15
N ASP A 418 -16.91 17.26 -29.94
CA ASP A 418 -17.37 18.38 -29.11
C ASP A 418 -17.42 18.07 -27.61
N HIS A 419 -17.08 16.84 -27.18
CA HIS A 419 -17.02 16.53 -25.74
C HIS A 419 -15.86 17.25 -25.04
N THR A 420 -16.14 17.75 -23.84
CA THR A 420 -15.18 18.55 -23.05
C THR A 420 -13.92 17.80 -22.67
N VAL A 421 -13.97 16.47 -22.57
CA VAL A 421 -12.82 15.61 -22.27
C VAL A 421 -11.68 15.76 -23.28
N TRP A 422 -11.98 16.04 -24.54
CA TRP A 422 -10.97 16.23 -25.59
C TRP A 422 -10.23 17.57 -25.48
N GLY A 423 -10.81 18.56 -24.80
CA GLY A 423 -10.13 19.82 -24.49
C GLY A 423 -9.23 19.74 -23.25
N ASN A 424 -9.20 18.60 -22.56
CA ASN A 424 -8.52 18.46 -21.28
C ASN A 424 -7.07 17.97 -21.45
N GLN A 425 -6.11 18.81 -21.11
CA GLN A 425 -4.69 18.49 -21.20
C GLN A 425 -4.29 17.27 -20.36
N GLN A 426 -4.86 17.10 -19.17
CA GLN A 426 -4.53 15.99 -18.27
C GLN A 426 -4.96 14.65 -18.86
N PHE A 427 -6.06 14.62 -19.62
CA PHE A 427 -6.50 13.44 -20.33
C PHE A 427 -5.45 13.01 -21.36
N TRP A 428 -5.01 13.92 -22.22
CA TRP A 428 -4.05 13.62 -23.28
C TRP A 428 -2.71 13.15 -22.73
N GLU A 429 -2.22 13.77 -21.65
CA GLU A 429 -1.02 13.31 -20.97
C GLU A 429 -1.19 11.90 -20.41
N ALA A 430 -2.28 11.62 -19.71
CA ALA A 430 -2.55 10.30 -19.14
C ALA A 430 -2.70 9.22 -20.23
N ALA A 431 -3.45 9.50 -21.30
CA ALA A 431 -3.65 8.60 -22.43
C ALA A 431 -2.31 8.29 -23.13
N PHE A 432 -1.52 9.32 -23.43
CA PHE A 432 -0.20 9.17 -24.03
C PHE A 432 0.73 8.32 -23.16
N TYR A 433 0.82 8.59 -21.85
CA TYR A 433 1.65 7.78 -20.96
C TYR A 433 1.18 6.32 -20.86
N GLN A 434 -0.13 6.09 -20.89
CA GLN A 434 -0.70 4.75 -20.89
C GLN A 434 -0.35 3.98 -22.17
N ASP A 435 -0.43 4.61 -23.33
CA ASP A 435 -0.09 4.01 -24.62
C ASP A 435 1.41 3.71 -24.73
N VAL A 436 2.27 4.67 -24.40
CA VAL A 436 3.73 4.46 -24.32
C VAL A 436 4.05 3.30 -23.38
N GLN A 437 3.41 3.26 -22.21
CA GLN A 437 3.62 2.18 -21.25
C GLN A 437 3.16 0.82 -21.78
N LYS A 438 2.06 0.77 -22.55
CA LYS A 438 1.55 -0.45 -23.18
C LYS A 438 2.50 -0.95 -24.27
N GLU A 439 2.98 -0.07 -25.13
CA GLU A 439 3.95 -0.39 -26.19
C GLU A 439 5.27 -0.89 -25.60
N ILE A 440 5.80 -0.20 -24.59
CA ILE A 440 7.00 -0.65 -23.86
C ILE A 440 6.78 -2.06 -23.31
N LYS A 441 5.65 -2.35 -22.65
CA LYS A 441 5.35 -3.70 -22.15
C LYS A 441 5.34 -4.73 -23.29
N SER A 442 4.76 -4.39 -24.43
CA SER A 442 4.72 -5.27 -25.60
C SER A 442 6.11 -5.67 -26.07
N LEU A 443 7.07 -4.73 -26.11
CA LEU A 443 8.45 -4.99 -26.53
C LEU A 443 9.17 -6.03 -25.65
N TYR A 444 8.84 -6.10 -24.36
CA TYR A 444 9.48 -7.01 -23.41
C TYR A 444 8.69 -8.30 -23.16
N HIS A 445 7.40 -8.36 -23.51
CA HIS A 445 6.57 -9.55 -23.29
C HIS A 445 6.97 -10.71 -24.22
N ASP A 446 7.23 -10.42 -25.50
CA ASP A 446 7.61 -11.42 -26.50
C ASP A 446 8.99 -12.07 -26.26
N ARG A 447 9.84 -11.48 -25.42
CA ARG A 447 11.17 -12.03 -25.09
C ARG A 447 11.17 -13.01 -23.92
N SER A 448 10.04 -13.19 -23.23
CA SER A 448 9.97 -13.99 -22.00
C SER A 448 9.56 -15.45 -22.21
N LEU A 449 9.22 -15.84 -23.45
CA LEU A 449 8.96 -17.23 -23.84
C LEU A 449 10.18 -17.80 -24.59
N PRO A 450 10.76 -18.94 -24.18
CA PRO A 450 11.72 -19.64 -25.02
C PRO A 450 11.01 -20.11 -26.31
N PRO A 451 11.67 -20.07 -27.48
CA PRO A 451 11.06 -20.50 -28.73
C PRO A 451 10.79 -22.01 -28.66
N ASN A 452 9.51 -22.37 -28.54
CA ASN A 452 9.09 -23.75 -28.74
C ASN A 452 9.32 -24.06 -30.23
N ARG A 453 10.26 -24.95 -30.51
CA ARG A 453 10.59 -25.41 -31.87
C ARG A 453 9.35 -26.09 -32.46
N MET A 454 8.60 -25.38 -33.29
CA MET A 454 7.81 -26.02 -34.35
C MET A 454 8.57 -25.88 -35.65
N SER A 455 9.00 -27.03 -36.15
CA SER A 455 9.63 -27.23 -37.44
C SER A 455 8.67 -26.91 -38.58
N SER A 456 9.04 -25.96 -39.44
CA SER A 456 8.81 -26.07 -40.87
C SER A 456 9.78 -25.16 -41.64
N SER A 457 10.49 -25.80 -42.54
CA SER A 457 11.39 -25.28 -43.57
C SER A 457 10.72 -24.28 -44.51
N SER A 458 11.41 -23.17 -44.82
CA SER A 458 12.02 -22.86 -46.14
C SER A 458 11.93 -21.36 -46.50
N GLU A 459 13.12 -20.79 -46.75
CA GLU A 459 13.46 -19.66 -47.66
C GLU A 459 13.24 -18.18 -47.23
N SER A 460 14.39 -17.51 -47.05
CA SER A 460 14.70 -16.07 -47.07
C SER A 460 14.88 -15.54 -48.52
N PRO A 461 15.17 -14.24 -48.85
CA PRO A 461 15.63 -13.08 -48.02
C PRO A 461 14.83 -11.77 -48.29
N LEU A 462 15.01 -10.57 -47.72
CA LEU A 462 16.10 -9.74 -47.17
C LEU A 462 15.36 -8.57 -46.44
N SER A 463 15.68 -8.11 -45.24
CA SER A 463 16.68 -7.05 -45.01
C SER A 463 16.83 -6.78 -43.51
N THR A 464 18.10 -6.72 -43.14
CA THR A 464 18.71 -6.75 -41.82
C THR A 464 18.86 -5.35 -41.24
N LEU A 465 18.46 -5.15 -39.97
CA LEU A 465 19.17 -4.27 -39.04
C LEU A 465 19.11 -4.92 -37.64
N SER A 466 20.12 -5.73 -37.34
CA SER A 466 20.38 -6.25 -35.99
C SER A 466 21.24 -5.24 -35.21
N PRO A 467 21.05 -5.07 -33.89
CA PRO A 467 21.89 -4.21 -33.06
C PRO A 467 23.23 -4.89 -32.71
N VAL A 468 24.28 -4.07 -32.67
CA VAL A 468 25.66 -4.42 -32.31
C VAL A 468 25.77 -4.92 -30.86
N ASN A 469 26.63 -5.93 -30.67
CA ASN A 469 26.92 -6.64 -29.44
C ASN A 469 27.74 -5.76 -28.45
N PRO A 470 27.33 -5.58 -27.18
CA PRO A 470 27.96 -4.64 -26.24
C PRO A 470 29.17 -5.24 -25.50
N LYS A 471 30.22 -5.65 -26.24
CA LYS A 471 31.50 -6.02 -25.63
C LYS A 471 32.72 -5.19 -26.03
N ASP A 472 32.58 -4.27 -26.98
CA ASP A 472 33.67 -3.39 -27.39
C ASP A 472 33.33 -1.91 -27.18
N VAL A 473 33.17 -1.48 -25.92
CA VAL A 473 33.29 -0.05 -25.57
C VAL A 473 34.01 0.08 -24.23
N ARG A 474 35.34 0.04 -24.29
CA ARG A 474 36.20 0.70 -23.31
C ARG A 474 37.17 1.58 -24.08
N LEU A 475 36.94 2.89 -24.01
CA LEU A 475 37.89 4.00 -23.90
C LEU A 475 37.30 5.26 -24.58
N PHE A 476 37.02 6.27 -23.75
CA PHE A 476 36.78 7.69 -24.06
C PHE A 476 35.70 8.06 -25.09
N ASN A 477 34.45 8.21 -24.63
CA ASN A 477 33.74 9.49 -24.38
C ASN A 477 32.38 9.18 -23.74
#